data_AF-A0A495JU19-F1
#
_entry.id   AF-A0A495JU19-F1
#
_cell.length_a   1.000
_cell.length_b   1.000
_cell.length_c   1.000
_cell.angle_alpha   90.00
_cell.angle_beta   90.00
_cell.angle_gamma   90.00
#
_symmetry.space_group_name_H-M   'P 1'
#
loop_
_entity.id
_entity.type
_entity.pdbx_description
1 polymer ?
#
loop_
_entity_poly.entity_id
_entity_poly.type
_entity_poly.pdbx_seq_one_letter_code
_entity_poly.pdbx_strand_id
1 'polypeptide(L)'
;MGPGAPGPLPDFLVIGGQRCGTTSLYHYLAAHPRVRVATGKELQFFSVYHGRGVRWYRAYFPTLAPDQRTFEASPYYLFHPNVPARVAATLPDGRFVALLRDPVQRTYSHYLHTRSYGAEPLSFADALDAEEERLHRALRDGPGTRTPHRALRNHSYAARGRYAEQLERWFEHVPRERIHIARNEDLAADAAGTYGAILRFLDLSAFTPETFARHTRRVDTGPSQLTPELRERLTAYIAPHNARLAELLGWSHSWPGSPPD
;
A
#
# COMPACT_ATOMS: atom_id res chain seq x y z
N MET A 1 25.60 9.34 19.65
CA MET A 1 24.44 9.45 20.55
C MET A 1 23.79 8.08 20.64
N GLY A 2 23.72 7.49 21.84
CA GLY A 2 22.98 6.23 22.03
C GLY A 2 21.50 6.44 21.67
N PRO A 3 20.78 5.40 21.22
CA PRO A 3 19.35 5.55 20.97
C PRO A 3 18.68 5.93 22.29
N GLY A 4 17.97 7.06 22.31
CA GLY A 4 17.11 7.43 23.44
C GLY A 4 16.08 6.34 23.76
N ALA A 5 15.27 6.55 24.80
CA ALA A 5 14.19 5.62 25.11
C ALA A 5 13.30 5.40 23.87
N PRO A 6 12.97 4.15 23.51
CA PRO A 6 12.18 3.85 22.32
C PRO A 6 10.78 4.45 22.46
N GLY A 7 10.28 5.10 21.40
CA GLY A 7 8.94 5.71 21.37
C GLY A 7 7.80 4.68 21.50
N PRO A 8 6.54 5.10 21.39
CA PRO A 8 5.42 4.17 21.42
C PRO A 8 5.36 3.31 20.14
N LEU A 9 4.47 2.32 20.14
CA LEU A 9 4.03 1.68 18.90
C LEU A 9 3.12 2.64 18.12
N PRO A 10 3.03 2.51 16.79
CA PRO A 10 2.13 3.33 16.00
C PRO A 10 0.66 3.02 16.28
N ASP A 11 -0.15 4.07 16.34
CA ASP A 11 -1.61 4.00 16.48
C ASP A 11 -2.27 3.50 15.19
N PHE A 12 -1.65 3.79 14.05
CA PHE A 12 -2.14 3.34 12.76
C PHE A 12 -1.01 3.14 11.74
N LEU A 13 -1.31 2.43 10.66
CA LEU A 13 -0.41 2.24 9.52
C LEU A 13 -1.11 2.58 8.21
N VAL A 14 -0.37 3.16 7.26
CA VAL A 14 -0.78 3.14 5.85
C VAL A 14 -0.17 1.90 5.20
N ILE A 15 -0.98 0.85 5.07
CA ILE A 15 -0.52 -0.51 4.71
C ILE A 15 -0.41 -0.73 3.20
N GLY A 16 -1.05 0.10 2.39
CA GLY A 16 -1.10 -0.11 0.96
C GLY A 16 -1.97 0.88 0.22
N GLY A 17 -2.11 0.73 -1.09
CA GLY A 17 -1.38 -0.15 -1.98
C GLY A 17 -0.17 0.55 -2.59
N GLN A 18 0.89 -0.21 -2.90
CA GLN A 18 2.03 0.33 -3.62
C GLN A 18 1.60 0.87 -4.99
N ARG A 19 1.96 2.13 -5.27
CA ARG A 19 1.56 2.91 -6.47
C ARG A 19 0.10 3.39 -6.50
N CYS A 20 -0.56 3.43 -5.35
CA CYS A 20 -1.93 3.93 -5.18
C CYS A 20 -2.01 5.30 -4.49
N GLY A 21 -0.99 6.15 -4.60
CA GLY A 21 -1.04 7.51 -4.01
C GLY A 21 -0.71 7.62 -2.52
N THR A 22 -0.23 6.54 -1.90
CA THR A 22 0.11 6.50 -0.46
C THR A 22 1.18 7.51 -0.02
N THR A 23 2.08 7.95 -0.91
CA THR A 23 3.02 9.03 -0.60
C THR A 23 2.30 10.36 -0.39
N SER A 24 1.30 10.68 -1.22
CA SER A 24 0.52 11.90 -1.03
C SER A 24 -0.25 11.85 0.28
N LEU A 25 -0.95 10.74 0.56
CA LEU A 25 -1.65 10.53 1.82
C LEU A 25 -0.71 10.62 3.04
N TYR A 26 0.49 10.05 2.94
CA TYR A 26 1.51 10.19 3.98
C TYR A 26 1.81 11.66 4.29
N HIS A 27 1.97 12.51 3.28
CA HIS A 27 2.21 13.93 3.48
C HIS A 27 1.00 14.67 4.06
N TYR A 28 -0.23 14.31 3.66
CA TYR A 28 -1.44 14.91 4.22
C TYR A 28 -1.56 14.60 5.72
N LEU A 29 -1.37 13.33 6.10
CA LEU A 29 -1.39 12.89 7.50
C LEU A 29 -0.25 13.51 8.32
N ALA A 30 0.96 13.59 7.74
CA ALA A 30 2.12 14.19 8.40
C ALA A 30 1.96 15.70 8.64
N ALA A 31 1.11 16.38 7.86
CA ALA A 31 0.81 17.80 8.06
C ALA A 31 -0.18 18.06 9.21
N HIS A 32 -0.88 17.04 9.71
CA HIS A 32 -1.84 17.22 10.80
C HIS A 32 -1.11 17.53 12.13
N PRO A 33 -1.51 18.59 12.88
CA PRO A 33 -0.80 19.04 14.08
C PRO A 33 -0.71 18.04 15.25
N ARG A 34 -1.53 16.99 15.23
CA ARG A 34 -1.60 15.94 16.27
C ARG A 34 -1.03 14.62 15.78
N VAL A 35 -0.41 14.61 14.61
CA VAL A 35 0.22 13.42 14.03
C VAL A 35 1.72 13.61 14.00
N ARG A 36 2.45 12.61 14.49
CA ARG A 36 3.91 12.55 14.45
C ARG A 36 4.31 11.38 13.57
N VAL A 37 5.23 11.60 12.63
CA VAL A 37 5.71 10.55 11.74
C VAL A 37 6.87 9.77 12.37
N ALA A 38 6.98 8.50 12.03
CA ALA A 38 8.23 7.78 12.22
C ALA A 38 9.40 8.46 11.49
N THR A 39 10.61 8.28 12.01
CA THR A 39 11.84 8.72 11.36
C THR A 39 12.09 7.85 10.13
N GLY A 40 11.98 8.43 8.95
CA GLY A 40 12.06 7.68 7.68
C GLY A 40 10.72 7.10 7.25
N LYS A 41 10.55 6.96 5.92
CA LYS A 41 9.34 6.40 5.31
C LYS A 41 9.60 4.95 4.87
N GLU A 42 8.56 4.12 4.90
CA GLU A 42 8.61 2.70 4.56
C GLU A 42 9.58 1.91 5.45
N LEU A 43 9.24 1.77 6.74
CA LEU A 43 10.11 1.08 7.70
C LEU A 43 10.28 -0.41 7.40
N GLN A 44 9.32 -1.04 6.71
CA GLN A 44 9.37 -2.46 6.32
C GLN A 44 9.60 -3.40 7.53
N PHE A 45 9.16 -3.00 8.72
CA PHE A 45 9.24 -3.78 9.95
C PHE A 45 8.46 -5.08 9.82
N PHE A 46 7.18 -5.04 9.44
CA PHE A 46 6.36 -6.25 9.38
C PHE A 46 6.73 -7.19 8.22
N SER A 47 7.59 -6.76 7.29
CA SER A 47 8.05 -7.54 6.14
C SER A 47 9.46 -8.10 6.36
N VAL A 48 10.51 -7.44 5.88
CA VAL A 48 11.91 -7.93 5.91
C VAL A 48 12.61 -7.73 7.26
N TYR A 49 12.17 -6.76 8.08
CA TYR A 49 12.84 -6.43 9.34
C TYR A 49 12.13 -6.98 10.59
N HIS A 50 11.14 -7.86 10.44
CA HIS A 50 10.31 -8.32 11.55
C HIS A 50 11.14 -8.99 12.66
N GLY A 51 12.17 -9.75 12.27
CA GLY A 51 13.10 -10.41 13.19
C GLY A 51 13.99 -9.48 14.01
N ARG A 52 13.95 -8.16 13.79
CA ARG A 52 14.70 -7.17 14.60
C ARG A 52 14.03 -6.89 15.95
N GLY A 53 12.78 -7.31 16.13
CA GLY A 53 12.03 -7.16 17.37
C GLY A 53 11.41 -5.77 17.58
N VAL A 54 10.42 -5.71 18.46
CA VAL A 54 9.60 -4.52 18.70
C VAL A 54 10.42 -3.33 19.23
N ARG A 55 11.46 -3.56 20.02
CA ARG A 55 12.34 -2.49 20.50
C ARG A 55 13.03 -1.76 19.34
N TRP A 56 13.47 -2.49 18.31
CA TRP A 56 14.04 -1.90 17.11
C TRP A 56 13.01 -1.06 16.37
N TYR A 57 11.77 -1.55 16.25
CA TYR A 57 10.70 -0.82 15.59
C TYR A 57 10.36 0.49 16.30
N ARG A 58 10.20 0.43 17.61
CA ARG A 58 9.88 1.59 18.47
C ARG A 58 10.96 2.69 18.45
N ALA A 59 12.21 2.36 18.10
CA ALA A 59 13.29 3.34 18.01
C ALA A 59 13.10 4.36 16.87
N TYR A 60 12.20 4.08 15.91
CA TYR A 60 11.87 4.99 14.81
C TYR A 60 10.78 6.01 15.18
N PHE A 61 10.05 5.79 16.27
CA PHE A 61 8.92 6.63 16.65
C PHE A 61 9.35 7.67 17.70
N PRO A 62 8.91 8.93 17.57
CA PRO A 62 9.22 9.96 18.55
C PRO A 62 8.40 9.77 19.84
N THR A 63 8.82 10.44 20.92
CA THR A 63 7.96 10.63 22.09
C THR A 63 6.73 11.46 21.71
N LEU A 64 5.57 11.06 22.21
CA LEU A 64 4.28 11.70 21.94
C LEU A 64 3.76 12.43 23.18
N ALA A 65 3.09 13.56 22.96
CA ALA A 65 2.16 14.10 23.95
C ALA A 65 0.92 13.19 24.05
N PRO A 66 0.14 13.23 25.16
CA PRO A 66 -1.01 12.33 25.38
C PRO A 66 -2.07 12.33 24.28
N ASP A 67 -2.06 13.38 23.46
CA ASP A 67 -3.10 13.75 22.54
C ASP A 67 -2.63 13.64 21.07
N GLN A 68 -1.38 13.19 20.89
CA GLN A 68 -0.74 12.95 19.60
C GLN A 68 -0.82 11.47 19.23
N ARG A 69 -0.90 11.21 17.92
CA ARG A 69 -0.82 9.88 17.32
C ARG A 69 0.44 9.75 16.49
N THR A 70 0.91 8.52 16.27
CA THR A 70 2.02 8.24 15.37
C THR A 70 1.74 7.09 14.41
N PHE A 71 2.43 7.14 13.27
CA PHE A 71 2.24 6.17 12.20
C PHE A 71 3.49 5.97 11.34
N GLU A 72 3.46 4.91 10.55
CA GLU A 72 4.32 4.74 9.39
C GLU A 72 3.50 4.37 8.14
N ALA A 73 4.13 4.48 6.98
CA ALA A 73 3.54 4.05 5.71
C ALA A 73 4.49 3.10 5.00
N SER A 74 4.09 1.84 4.86
CA SER A 74 4.82 0.78 4.16
C SER A 74 3.86 0.09 3.19
N PRO A 75 3.62 0.65 1.98
CA PRO A 75 2.53 0.23 1.10
C PRO A 75 2.61 -1.20 0.55
N TYR A 76 3.73 -1.88 0.78
CA TYR A 76 3.90 -3.30 0.45
C TYR A 76 3.16 -4.22 1.45
N TYR A 77 2.91 -3.75 2.68
CA TYR A 77 2.27 -4.55 3.71
C TYR A 77 0.96 -5.18 3.27
N LEU A 78 0.13 -4.46 2.50
CA LEU A 78 -1.13 -4.98 1.97
C LEU A 78 -0.96 -6.29 1.19
N PHE A 79 0.11 -6.42 0.40
CA PHE A 79 0.34 -7.57 -0.47
C PHE A 79 1.07 -8.72 0.22
N HIS A 80 1.92 -8.45 1.22
CA HIS A 80 2.81 -9.45 1.79
C HIS A 80 2.03 -10.50 2.62
N PRO A 81 2.18 -11.81 2.34
CA PRO A 81 1.32 -12.85 2.93
C PRO A 81 1.41 -12.96 4.46
N ASN A 82 2.59 -12.81 5.05
CA ASN A 82 2.76 -12.93 6.50
C ASN A 82 2.50 -11.63 7.29
N VAL A 83 2.29 -10.49 6.62
CA VAL A 83 2.18 -9.20 7.32
C VAL A 83 0.91 -9.11 8.18
N PRO A 84 -0.28 -9.52 7.72
CA PRO A 84 -1.52 -9.46 8.51
C PRO A 84 -1.38 -10.05 9.92
N ALA A 85 -0.91 -11.30 10.02
CA ALA A 85 -0.72 -11.99 11.30
C ALA A 85 0.29 -11.28 12.21
N ARG A 86 1.41 -10.79 11.65
CA ARG A 86 2.45 -10.08 12.41
C ARG A 86 1.95 -8.74 12.96
N VAL A 87 1.17 -8.03 12.14
CA VAL A 87 0.54 -6.76 12.51
C VAL A 87 -0.49 -6.99 13.61
N ALA A 88 -1.38 -7.98 13.47
CA ALA A 88 -2.38 -8.31 14.48
C ALA A 88 -1.74 -8.66 15.84
N ALA A 89 -0.64 -9.41 15.83
CA ALA A 89 0.09 -9.78 17.04
C ALA A 89 0.80 -8.59 17.72
N THR A 90 1.25 -7.60 16.96
CA THR A 90 2.04 -6.47 17.49
C THR A 90 1.19 -5.24 17.80
N LEU A 91 0.14 -5.01 17.00
CA LEU A 91 -0.74 -3.86 17.05
C LEU A 91 -2.19 -4.35 17.23
N PRO A 92 -2.53 -4.97 18.39
CA PRO A 92 -3.85 -5.54 18.62
C PRO A 92 -4.96 -4.50 18.65
N ASP A 93 -4.66 -3.20 18.72
CA ASP A 93 -5.64 -2.10 18.67
C ASP A 93 -5.41 -1.08 17.54
N GLY A 94 -4.34 -1.26 16.74
CA GLY A 94 -3.97 -0.35 15.65
C GLY A 94 -5.01 -0.28 14.53
N ARG A 95 -5.07 0.87 13.83
CA ARG A 95 -5.95 1.05 12.66
C ARG A 95 -5.14 1.04 11.36
N PHE A 96 -5.75 0.64 10.26
CA PHE A 96 -5.04 0.44 8.99
C PHE A 96 -5.74 1.16 7.85
N VAL A 97 -4.97 1.86 7.02
CA VAL A 97 -5.49 2.55 5.84
C VAL A 97 -4.89 1.93 4.58
N ALA A 98 -5.76 1.56 3.65
CA ALA A 98 -5.41 1.07 2.32
C ALA A 98 -6.00 1.99 1.25
N LEU A 99 -5.14 2.55 0.41
CA LEU A 99 -5.54 3.18 -0.85
C LEU A 99 -5.44 2.18 -1.99
N LEU A 100 -6.53 1.96 -2.71
CA LEU A 100 -6.52 1.15 -3.92
C LEU A 100 -6.53 2.06 -5.16
N ARG A 101 -6.15 1.54 -6.31
CA ARG A 101 -6.13 2.26 -7.59
C ARG A 101 -6.50 1.28 -8.68
N ASP A 102 -7.05 1.76 -9.79
CA ASP A 102 -7.23 0.97 -11.02
C ASP A 102 -6.03 0.03 -11.21
N PRO A 103 -6.24 -1.29 -11.10
CA PRO A 103 -5.19 -2.28 -11.06
C PRO A 103 -4.38 -2.33 -12.36
N VAL A 104 -4.96 -1.95 -13.51
CA VAL A 104 -4.22 -1.85 -14.77
C VAL A 104 -3.22 -0.71 -14.69
N GLN A 105 -3.68 0.48 -14.28
CA GLN A 105 -2.83 1.66 -14.13
C GLN A 105 -1.79 1.49 -13.02
N ARG A 106 -2.16 0.84 -11.92
CA ARG A 106 -1.27 0.48 -10.80
C ARG A 106 -0.18 -0.48 -11.24
N THR A 107 -0.52 -1.51 -12.01
CA THR A 107 0.39 -2.52 -12.55
C THR A 107 1.46 -1.87 -13.42
N TYR A 108 1.05 -1.05 -14.39
CA TYR A 108 2.01 -0.34 -15.24
C TYR A 108 2.85 0.68 -14.46
N SER A 109 2.25 1.40 -13.50
CA SER A 109 3.01 2.32 -12.64
C SER A 109 4.04 1.61 -11.76
N HIS A 110 3.80 0.36 -11.38
CA HIS A 110 4.75 -0.46 -10.63
C HIS A 110 5.89 -0.92 -11.53
N TYR A 111 5.60 -1.39 -12.74
CA TYR A 111 6.63 -1.70 -13.74
C TYR A 111 7.58 -0.51 -13.98
N LEU A 112 7.03 0.67 -14.28
CA LEU A 112 7.84 1.89 -14.47
C LEU A 112 8.67 2.23 -13.23
N HIS A 113 8.08 2.07 -12.04
CA HIS A 113 8.81 2.24 -10.78
C HIS A 113 10.01 1.31 -10.71
N THR A 114 9.81 0.01 -10.93
CA THR A 114 10.87 -1.00 -10.90
C THR A 114 11.97 -0.74 -11.95
N ARG A 115 11.59 -0.27 -13.14
CA ARG A 115 12.53 0.14 -14.19
C ARG A 115 13.45 1.29 -13.76
N SER A 116 12.93 2.31 -13.08
CA SER A 116 13.76 3.50 -12.77
C SER A 116 14.94 3.31 -11.86
N TYR A 117 14.93 2.26 -11.05
CA TYR A 117 16.09 1.89 -10.23
C TYR A 117 16.78 0.62 -10.75
N GLY A 118 16.56 0.27 -12.03
CA GLY A 118 17.30 -0.78 -12.72
C GLY A 118 16.96 -2.21 -12.31
N ALA A 119 15.83 -2.44 -11.63
CA ALA A 119 15.48 -3.76 -11.13
C ALA A 119 14.64 -4.61 -12.09
N GLU A 120 14.10 -4.03 -13.18
CA GLU A 120 13.39 -4.79 -14.22
C GLU A 120 14.15 -4.69 -15.55
N PRO A 121 14.77 -5.79 -16.03
CA PRO A 121 15.45 -5.78 -17.32
C PRO A 121 14.50 -5.94 -18.50
N LEU A 122 13.32 -6.53 -18.30
CA LEU A 122 12.41 -6.89 -19.40
C LEU A 122 11.54 -5.72 -19.88
N SER A 123 10.94 -5.90 -21.07
CA SER A 123 9.83 -5.07 -21.54
C SER A 123 8.60 -5.28 -20.66
N PHE A 124 7.59 -4.40 -20.77
CA PHE A 124 6.38 -4.55 -19.96
C PHE A 124 5.64 -5.85 -20.26
N ALA A 125 5.51 -6.23 -21.53
CA ALA A 125 4.86 -7.48 -21.94
C ALA A 125 5.58 -8.69 -21.36
N ASP A 126 6.89 -8.78 -21.58
CA ASP A 126 7.69 -9.92 -21.10
C ASP A 126 7.75 -9.98 -19.56
N ALA A 127 7.72 -8.82 -18.89
CA ALA A 127 7.69 -8.74 -17.43
C ALA A 127 6.37 -9.26 -16.84
N LEU A 128 5.24 -9.05 -17.53
CA LEU A 128 3.95 -9.62 -17.15
C LEU A 128 3.95 -11.14 -17.37
N ASP A 129 4.40 -11.58 -18.54
CA ASP A 129 4.39 -13.01 -18.90
C ASP A 129 5.34 -13.83 -17.99
N ALA A 130 6.42 -13.21 -17.51
CA ALA A 130 7.36 -13.83 -16.57
C ALA A 130 6.94 -13.72 -15.09
N GLU A 131 5.91 -12.93 -14.73
CA GLU A 131 5.57 -12.61 -13.34
C GLU A 131 5.30 -13.87 -12.52
N GLU A 132 4.39 -14.73 -12.99
CA GLU A 132 3.91 -15.89 -12.24
C GLU A 132 5.05 -16.84 -11.86
N GLU A 133 5.87 -17.24 -12.83
CA GLU A 133 7.01 -18.13 -12.60
C GLU A 133 8.06 -17.48 -11.69
N ARG A 134 8.34 -16.17 -11.85
CA ARG A 134 9.27 -15.43 -10.98
C ARG A 134 8.80 -15.44 -9.52
N LEU A 135 7.51 -15.22 -9.30
CA LEU A 135 6.94 -15.21 -7.94
C LEU A 135 6.92 -16.60 -7.34
N HIS A 136 6.47 -17.61 -8.11
CA HIS A 136 6.44 -18.99 -7.68
C HIS A 136 7.83 -19.49 -7.26
N ARG A 137 8.84 -19.27 -8.12
CA ARG A 137 10.23 -19.62 -7.83
C ARG A 137 10.76 -18.92 -6.57
N ALA A 138 10.44 -17.64 -6.38
CA ALA A 138 10.92 -16.87 -5.24
C ALA A 138 10.25 -17.26 -3.92
N LEU A 139 9.04 -17.83 -3.98
CA LEU A 139 8.24 -18.25 -2.83
C LEU A 139 8.46 -19.71 -2.42
N ARG A 140 9.27 -20.48 -3.18
CA ARG A 140 9.50 -21.91 -2.95
C ARG A 140 9.89 -22.23 -1.49
N ASP A 141 10.72 -21.39 -0.88
CA ASP A 141 11.22 -21.58 0.50
C ASP A 141 10.41 -20.75 1.53
N GLY A 142 9.22 -20.28 1.13
CA GLY A 142 8.32 -19.46 1.91
C GLY A 142 8.64 -17.95 1.86
N PRO A 143 7.69 -17.09 2.25
CA PRO A 143 7.79 -15.63 2.08
C PRO A 143 8.66 -14.92 3.13
N GLY A 144 9.25 -15.66 4.08
CA GLY A 144 9.90 -15.09 5.26
C GLY A 144 11.34 -14.60 5.06
N THR A 145 11.96 -14.85 3.91
CA THR A 145 13.37 -14.54 3.66
C THR A 145 13.55 -13.31 2.77
N ARG A 146 14.80 -12.81 2.64
CA ARG A 146 15.11 -11.61 1.85
C ARG A 146 14.83 -11.78 0.35
N THR A 147 14.99 -13.00 -0.18
CA THR A 147 14.81 -13.32 -1.59
C THR A 147 13.35 -13.16 -2.05
N PRO A 148 12.35 -13.84 -1.43
CA PRO A 148 10.93 -13.61 -1.69
C PRO A 148 10.53 -12.16 -1.47
N HIS A 149 11.03 -11.51 -0.41
CA HIS A 149 10.76 -10.09 -0.19
C HIS A 149 11.18 -9.22 -1.38
N ARG A 150 12.39 -9.42 -1.91
CA ARG A 150 12.88 -8.69 -3.09
C ARG A 150 12.02 -8.98 -4.32
N ALA A 151 11.69 -10.25 -4.56
CA ALA A 151 10.89 -10.66 -5.72
C ALA A 151 9.48 -10.09 -5.68
N LEU A 152 8.76 -10.29 -4.56
CA LEU A 152 7.42 -9.74 -4.35
C LEU A 152 7.42 -8.21 -4.36
N ARG A 153 8.44 -7.54 -3.84
CA ARG A 153 8.51 -6.08 -3.88
C ARG A 153 8.67 -5.53 -5.29
N ASN A 154 9.44 -6.21 -6.13
CA ASN A 154 9.88 -5.65 -7.41
C ASN A 154 9.12 -6.21 -8.62
N HIS A 155 8.70 -7.48 -8.60
CA HIS A 155 8.20 -8.19 -9.77
C HIS A 155 6.73 -8.65 -9.67
N SER A 156 6.02 -8.37 -8.58
CA SER A 156 4.59 -8.69 -8.49
C SER A 156 3.73 -7.54 -9.07
N TYR A 157 3.74 -7.44 -10.39
CA TYR A 157 2.94 -6.51 -11.16
C TYR A 157 1.44 -6.82 -11.09
N ALA A 158 0.87 -7.64 -11.97
CA ALA A 158 -0.56 -7.87 -12.03
C ALA A 158 -1.09 -8.55 -10.76
N ALA A 159 -0.28 -9.38 -10.09
CA ALA A 159 -0.67 -10.05 -8.84
C ALA A 159 -1.09 -9.08 -7.72
N ARG A 160 -0.49 -7.89 -7.66
CA ARG A 160 -0.89 -6.84 -6.69
C ARG A 160 -2.20 -6.15 -7.03
N GLY A 161 -2.71 -6.31 -8.25
CA GLY A 161 -4.04 -5.84 -8.65
C GLY A 161 -5.17 -6.72 -8.13
N ARG A 162 -4.87 -7.93 -7.63
CA ARG A 162 -5.84 -8.86 -7.02
C ARG A 162 -6.13 -8.41 -5.58
N TYR A 163 -6.84 -7.31 -5.41
CA TYR A 163 -7.03 -6.68 -4.10
C TYR A 163 -7.93 -7.50 -3.17
N ALA A 164 -8.95 -8.19 -3.69
CA ALA A 164 -9.83 -9.02 -2.88
C ALA A 164 -9.03 -10.08 -2.09
N GLU A 165 -8.17 -10.83 -2.78
CA GLU A 165 -7.29 -11.84 -2.17
C GLU A 165 -6.36 -11.26 -1.09
N GLN A 166 -5.92 -10.01 -1.27
CA GLN A 166 -5.10 -9.34 -0.27
C GLN A 166 -5.95 -9.00 0.95
N LEU A 167 -7.10 -8.39 0.75
CA LEU A 167 -7.98 -7.93 1.84
C LEU A 167 -8.59 -9.09 2.64
N GLU A 168 -8.95 -10.19 1.98
CA GLU A 168 -9.44 -11.40 2.67
C GLU A 168 -8.40 -11.93 3.66
N ARG A 169 -7.13 -12.04 3.25
CA ARG A 169 -6.02 -12.39 4.16
C ARG A 169 -5.86 -11.40 5.31
N TRP A 170 -6.14 -10.12 5.09
CA TRP A 170 -6.14 -9.14 6.17
C TRP A 170 -7.32 -9.36 7.13
N PHE A 171 -8.51 -9.63 6.60
CA PHE A 171 -9.73 -9.85 7.39
C PHE A 171 -9.72 -11.16 8.20
N GLU A 172 -8.89 -12.13 7.83
CA GLU A 172 -8.63 -13.34 8.65
C GLU A 172 -7.95 -13.02 10.00
N HIS A 173 -7.24 -11.90 10.09
CA HIS A 173 -6.42 -11.55 11.26
C HIS A 173 -6.82 -10.23 11.93
N VAL A 174 -7.46 -9.33 11.19
CA VAL A 174 -7.80 -7.98 11.62
C VAL A 174 -9.29 -7.73 11.36
N PRO A 175 -10.06 -7.33 12.38
CA PRO A 175 -11.46 -6.96 12.18
C PRO A 175 -11.62 -5.92 11.08
N ARG A 176 -12.63 -6.09 10.22
CA ARG A 176 -12.85 -5.22 9.05
C ARG A 176 -12.97 -3.75 9.42
N GLU A 177 -13.56 -3.46 10.58
CA GLU A 177 -13.79 -2.12 11.13
C GLU A 177 -12.49 -1.39 11.45
N ARG A 178 -11.36 -2.10 11.50
CA ARG A 178 -10.03 -1.54 11.72
C ARG A 178 -9.24 -1.34 10.43
N ILE A 179 -9.85 -1.56 9.27
CA ILE A 179 -9.24 -1.30 7.97
C ILE A 179 -10.13 -0.35 7.17
N HIS A 180 -9.65 0.86 6.94
CA HIS A 180 -10.27 1.80 6.03
C HIS A 180 -9.71 1.64 4.63
N ILE A 181 -10.60 1.47 3.66
CA ILE A 181 -10.26 1.23 2.27
C ILE A 181 -10.86 2.37 1.44
N ALA A 182 -10.02 3.08 0.72
CA ALA A 182 -10.43 4.16 -0.17
C ALA A 182 -9.81 3.99 -1.56
N ARG A 183 -10.43 4.57 -2.58
CA ARG A 183 -9.87 4.62 -3.93
C ARG A 183 -9.02 5.87 -4.09
N ASN A 184 -7.89 5.73 -4.77
CA ASN A 184 -7.06 6.86 -5.15
C ASN A 184 -7.79 7.76 -6.15
N GLU A 185 -8.71 7.19 -6.93
CA GLU A 185 -9.61 7.91 -7.82
C GLU A 185 -10.57 8.82 -7.03
N ASP A 186 -11.13 8.35 -5.91
CA ASP A 186 -11.95 9.18 -5.02
C ASP A 186 -11.11 10.28 -4.37
N LEU A 187 -9.90 9.96 -3.90
CA LEU A 187 -8.96 10.94 -3.36
C LEU A 187 -8.56 12.01 -4.39
N ALA A 188 -8.51 11.65 -5.67
CA ALA A 188 -8.21 12.58 -6.75
C ALA A 188 -9.41 13.45 -7.13
N ALA A 189 -10.63 12.92 -7.04
CA ALA A 189 -11.87 13.62 -7.36
C ALA A 189 -12.32 14.56 -6.22
N ASP A 190 -12.26 14.08 -4.97
CA ASP A 190 -12.58 14.83 -3.76
C ASP A 190 -11.57 14.51 -2.65
N ALA A 191 -10.45 15.22 -2.70
CA ALA A 191 -9.37 15.05 -1.73
C ALA A 191 -9.81 15.39 -0.30
N ALA A 192 -10.61 16.45 -0.13
CA ALA A 192 -11.06 16.93 1.17
C ALA A 192 -12.04 15.93 1.82
N GLY A 193 -13.04 15.45 1.09
CA GLY A 193 -14.00 14.47 1.58
C GLY A 193 -13.35 13.13 1.89
N THR A 194 -12.51 12.62 0.99
CA THR A 194 -11.80 11.33 1.18
C THR A 194 -10.83 11.41 2.36
N TYR A 195 -10.03 12.49 2.45
CA TYR A 195 -9.12 12.69 3.58
C TYR A 195 -9.88 12.87 4.90
N GLY A 196 -10.98 13.62 4.91
CA GLY A 196 -11.82 13.79 6.09
C GLY A 196 -12.43 12.47 6.59
N ALA A 197 -12.80 11.56 5.68
CA ALA A 197 -13.25 10.22 6.04
C ALA A 197 -12.14 9.40 6.70
N ILE A 198 -10.90 9.48 6.18
CA ILE A 198 -9.73 8.85 6.78
C ILE A 198 -9.45 9.43 8.17
N LEU A 199 -9.52 10.75 8.35
CA LEU A 199 -9.31 11.36 9.67
C LEU A 199 -10.34 10.89 10.71
N ARG A 200 -11.63 10.85 10.34
CA ARG A 200 -12.68 10.30 11.22
C ARG A 200 -12.43 8.84 11.56
N PHE A 201 -12.06 8.03 10.57
CA PHE A 201 -11.69 6.64 10.79
C PHE A 201 -10.47 6.50 11.72
N LEU A 202 -9.51 7.43 11.67
CA LEU A 202 -8.35 7.44 12.55
C LEU A 202 -8.60 8.13 13.89
N ASP A 203 -9.84 8.60 14.14
CA ASP A 203 -10.22 9.36 15.33
C ASP A 203 -9.30 10.60 15.54
N LEU A 204 -9.02 11.26 14.42
CA LEU A 204 -8.31 12.53 14.35
C LEU A 204 -9.32 13.67 14.14
N SER A 205 -9.04 14.81 14.75
CA SER A 205 -9.82 16.04 14.54
C SER A 205 -9.83 16.43 13.07
N ALA A 206 -10.89 17.10 12.62
CA ALA A 206 -10.90 17.67 11.28
C ALA A 206 -9.70 18.61 11.07
N PHE A 207 -9.02 18.44 9.94
CA PHE A 207 -7.88 19.24 9.55
C PHE A 207 -7.78 19.23 8.03
N THR A 208 -7.37 20.35 7.44
CA THR A 208 -7.12 20.48 6.01
C THR A 208 -5.69 20.98 5.82
N PRO A 209 -4.81 20.22 5.13
CA PRO A 209 -3.48 20.72 4.79
C PRO A 209 -3.59 21.92 3.85
N GLU A 210 -2.54 22.75 3.79
CA GLU A 210 -2.50 23.92 2.89
C GLU A 210 -2.78 23.55 1.44
N THR A 211 -2.25 22.40 1.00
CA THR A 211 -2.52 21.84 -0.33
C THR A 211 -2.67 20.33 -0.28
N PHE A 212 -3.56 19.80 -1.11
CA PHE A 212 -3.60 18.38 -1.46
C PHE A 212 -2.64 18.10 -2.62
N ALA A 213 -1.37 18.46 -2.46
CA ALA A 213 -0.37 18.25 -3.50
C ALA A 213 -0.21 16.76 -3.83
N ARG A 214 -0.14 16.42 -5.12
CA ARG A 214 0.16 15.04 -5.54
C ARG A 214 1.66 14.82 -5.51
N HIS A 215 2.11 13.93 -4.64
CA HIS A 215 3.51 13.55 -4.52
C HIS A 215 3.81 12.35 -5.45
N THR A 216 3.77 12.61 -6.75
CA THR A 216 4.11 11.62 -7.79
C THR A 216 5.36 12.04 -8.54
N ARG A 217 6.43 11.24 -8.45
CA ARG A 217 7.56 11.39 -9.37
C ARG A 217 7.18 10.75 -10.70
N ARG A 218 7.24 11.47 -11.81
CA ARG A 218 7.19 10.85 -13.14
C ARG A 218 8.47 10.06 -13.30
N VAL A 219 8.31 8.76 -13.51
CA VAL A 219 9.40 7.80 -13.40
C VAL A 219 10.02 7.47 -14.77
N ASP A 220 9.22 7.58 -15.83
CA ASP A 220 9.63 7.33 -17.21
C ASP A 220 9.06 8.44 -18.12
N THR A 221 9.91 8.92 -19.02
CA THR A 221 9.60 9.96 -20.01
C THR A 221 9.51 9.41 -21.43
N GLY A 222 9.80 8.12 -21.64
CA GLY A 222 9.66 7.47 -22.95
C GLY A 222 8.21 7.18 -23.34
N PRO A 223 7.99 6.65 -24.56
CA PRO A 223 6.68 6.19 -25.01
C PRO A 223 6.11 5.13 -24.06
N SER A 224 4.78 5.15 -23.88
CA SER A 224 4.10 4.16 -23.05
C SER A 224 4.21 2.77 -23.66
N GLN A 225 4.70 1.80 -22.88
CA GLN A 225 4.66 0.37 -23.22
C GLN A 225 3.32 -0.29 -22.86
N LEU A 226 2.41 0.42 -22.18
CA LEU A 226 1.03 -0.03 -22.00
C LEU A 226 0.23 0.30 -23.27
N THR A 227 0.33 -0.56 -24.28
CA THR A 227 -0.41 -0.46 -25.54
C THR A 227 -1.91 -0.75 -25.32
N PRO A 228 -2.79 -0.42 -26.28
CA PRO A 228 -4.20 -0.79 -26.22
C PRO A 228 -4.42 -2.30 -26.01
N GLU A 229 -3.66 -3.14 -26.70
CA GLU A 229 -3.77 -4.61 -26.63
C GLU A 229 -3.35 -5.13 -25.24
N LEU A 230 -2.24 -4.61 -24.69
CA LEU A 230 -1.81 -4.97 -23.34
C LEU A 230 -2.77 -4.46 -22.27
N ARG A 231 -3.39 -3.30 -22.48
CA ARG A 231 -4.45 -2.78 -21.61
C ARG A 231 -5.66 -3.71 -21.63
N GLU A 232 -6.16 -4.07 -22.80
CA GLU A 232 -7.29 -4.99 -22.95
C GLU A 232 -7.00 -6.34 -22.28
N ARG A 233 -5.82 -6.93 -22.56
CA ARG A 233 -5.36 -8.17 -21.92
C ARG A 233 -5.36 -8.09 -20.40
N LEU A 234 -4.81 -7.00 -19.83
CA LEU A 234 -4.79 -6.79 -18.38
C LEU A 234 -6.18 -6.51 -17.80
N THR A 235 -7.04 -5.77 -18.50
CA THR A 235 -8.42 -5.52 -18.08
C THR A 235 -9.19 -6.83 -17.99
N ALA A 236 -9.13 -7.66 -19.04
CA ALA A 236 -9.79 -8.97 -19.07
C ALA A 236 -9.27 -9.88 -17.94
N TYR A 237 -7.95 -9.89 -17.73
CA TYR A 237 -7.32 -10.64 -16.64
C TYR A 237 -7.79 -10.19 -15.25
N ILE A 238 -7.92 -8.88 -15.01
CA ILE A 238 -8.29 -8.34 -13.69
C ILE A 238 -9.81 -8.30 -13.45
N ALA A 239 -10.64 -8.33 -14.50
CA ALA A 239 -12.10 -8.27 -14.39
C ALA A 239 -12.70 -9.19 -13.30
N PRO A 240 -12.41 -10.50 -13.24
CA PRO A 240 -12.95 -11.36 -12.18
C PRO A 240 -12.48 -10.97 -10.77
N HIS A 241 -11.24 -10.45 -10.63
CA HIS A 241 -10.72 -9.97 -9.35
C HIS A 241 -11.37 -8.66 -8.90
N ASN A 242 -11.70 -7.77 -9.85
CA ASN A 242 -12.47 -6.55 -9.58
C ASN A 242 -13.91 -6.88 -9.17
N ALA A 243 -14.57 -7.84 -9.85
CA ALA A 243 -15.91 -8.28 -9.46
C ALA A 243 -15.94 -8.79 -8.01
N ARG A 244 -14.99 -9.67 -7.65
CA ARG A 244 -14.82 -10.16 -6.28
C ARG A 244 -14.54 -9.04 -5.28
N LEU A 245 -13.74 -8.03 -5.66
CA LEU A 245 -13.49 -6.86 -4.80
C LEU A 245 -14.74 -6.03 -4.56
N ALA A 246 -15.52 -5.78 -5.62
CA ALA A 246 -16.78 -5.04 -5.52
C ALA A 246 -17.77 -5.74 -4.59
N GLU A 247 -17.92 -7.06 -4.71
CA GLU A 247 -18.72 -7.86 -3.78
C GLU A 247 -18.19 -7.77 -2.34
N LEU A 248 -16.89 -8.02 -2.15
CA LEU A 248 -16.24 -7.98 -0.83
C LEU A 248 -16.41 -6.62 -0.13
N LEU A 249 -16.40 -5.52 -0.89
CA LEU A 249 -16.47 -4.16 -0.36
C LEU A 249 -17.86 -3.52 -0.42
N GLY A 250 -18.84 -4.17 -1.05
CA GLY A 250 -20.14 -3.57 -1.34
C GLY A 250 -20.04 -2.35 -2.26
N TRP A 251 -19.04 -2.31 -3.15
CA TRP A 251 -18.88 -1.23 -4.11
C TRP A 251 -19.73 -1.49 -5.35
N SER A 252 -20.54 -0.51 -5.76
CA SER A 252 -21.36 -0.62 -6.98
C SER A 252 -20.51 -0.80 -8.23
N HIS A 253 -19.35 -0.14 -8.28
CA HIS A 253 -18.33 -0.29 -9.32
C HIS A 253 -16.95 -0.19 -8.68
N SER A 254 -16.01 -1.03 -9.13
CA SER A 254 -14.65 -1.01 -8.57
C SER A 254 -13.92 0.31 -8.85
N TRP A 255 -14.07 0.88 -10.06
CA TRP A 255 -13.34 2.07 -10.49
C TRP A 255 -14.27 3.02 -11.25
N PRO A 256 -14.38 4.30 -10.86
CA PRO A 256 -15.15 5.29 -11.61
C PRO A 256 -14.50 5.49 -13.00
N GLY A 257 -15.24 5.17 -14.07
CA GLY A 257 -14.79 5.34 -15.46
C GLY A 257 -14.39 4.05 -16.20
N SER A 258 -14.63 2.86 -15.65
CA SER A 258 -14.73 1.68 -16.53
C SER A 258 -16.03 1.80 -17.31
N PRO A 259 -16.04 1.70 -18.66
CA PRO A 259 -17.30 1.65 -19.37
C PRO A 259 -18.13 0.48 -18.80
N PRO A 260 -19.43 0.67 -18.53
CA PRO A 260 -20.31 -0.47 -18.33
C PRO A 260 -20.26 -1.30 -19.62
N ASP A 261 -20.26 -2.62 -19.46
CA ASP A 261 -20.36 -3.58 -20.57
C ASP A 261 -21.48 -3.22 -21.55
#